data_AF-A0A7U9XGY0-F1
#
_entry.id   AF-A0A7U9XGY0-F1
#
_cell.length_a   1.000
_cell.length_b   1.000
_cell.length_c   1.000
_cell.angle_alpha   90.00
_cell.angle_beta   90.00
_cell.angle_gamma   90.00
#
_symmetry.space_group_name_H-M   'P 1'
#
loop_
_entity.id
_entity.type
_entity.pdbx_description
1 polymer ?
#
loop_
_entity_poly.entity_id
_entity_poly.type
_entity_poly.pdbx_seq_one_letter_code
_entity_poly.pdbx_strand_id
1 'polypeptide(L)'
;MEKSKIVIKFICGTKKYRVSYIFTMIVSFVSIIISVILPLTMQNIIDKGILQKNLNILMFYVSISVILTVLENLLVYITNTRYAKIRMKYIYDAKEQALKKLSLLNGEQCLEINSAKLMNIIEKDINEIADGLTDRIFLFVNDIISASFSFVILLKINYKIFAIILLIQGFIFFINKKIGLKVKDVTQKYRKEMDIQKAGLQDEVLNLEYLIQTNMMGFF
;
A
#
# COMPACT_ATOMS: atom_id res chain seq x y z
N MET A 1 -9.71 7.79 21.22
CA MET A 1 -9.31 9.19 20.97
C MET A 1 -7.80 9.37 20.76
N GLU A 2 -6.93 8.54 21.33
CA GLU A 2 -5.47 8.67 21.21
C GLU A 2 -4.92 8.18 19.84
N LYS A 3 -5.47 7.07 19.31
CA LYS A 3 -5.10 6.52 17.99
C LYS A 3 -5.39 7.49 16.83
N SER A 4 -6.47 8.27 16.89
CA SER A 4 -6.80 9.26 15.84
C SER A 4 -5.84 10.46 15.85
N LYS A 5 -5.32 10.87 17.01
CA LYS A 5 -4.32 11.94 17.11
C LYS A 5 -2.98 11.54 16.49
N ILE A 6 -2.58 10.28 16.65
CA ILE A 6 -1.35 9.74 16.02
C ILE A 6 -1.50 9.76 14.50
N VAL A 7 -2.64 9.32 13.95
CA VAL A 7 -2.92 9.35 12.50
C VAL A 7 -2.92 10.78 11.96
N ILE A 8 -3.50 11.75 12.69
CA ILE A 8 -3.50 13.17 12.28
C ILE A 8 -2.09 13.76 12.33
N LYS A 9 -1.27 13.42 13.34
CA LYS A 9 0.13 13.85 13.43
C LYS A 9 0.98 13.19 12.31
N PHE A 10 0.66 11.95 11.94
CA PHE A 10 1.23 11.21 10.80
C PHE A 10 0.92 11.85 9.45
N ILE A 11 -0.34 12.26 9.21
CA ILE A 11 -0.79 12.96 7.99
C ILE A 11 -0.29 14.43 7.97
N CYS A 12 -0.02 15.02 9.14
CA CYS A 12 0.57 16.35 9.22
C CYS A 12 2.06 16.33 8.85
N GLY A 13 2.79 15.26 9.16
CA GLY A 13 4.21 15.07 8.78
C GLY A 13 4.45 15.02 7.27
N THR A 14 3.42 14.70 6.47
CA THR A 14 3.49 14.72 5.00
C THR A 14 3.07 16.07 4.39
N LYS A 15 2.88 17.13 5.22
CA LYS A 15 2.52 18.50 4.75
C LYS A 15 3.39 18.99 3.60
N LYS A 16 4.69 18.71 3.68
CA LYS A 16 5.72 19.08 2.69
C LYS A 16 5.44 18.53 1.28
N TYR A 17 4.68 17.43 1.17
CA TYR A 17 4.40 16.75 -0.10
C TYR A 17 2.95 16.88 -0.57
N ARG A 18 2.09 17.62 0.15
CA ARG A 18 0.64 17.70 -0.13
C ARG A 18 0.31 18.08 -1.57
N VAL A 19 1.03 19.05 -2.14
CA VAL A 19 0.80 19.48 -3.52
C VAL A 19 1.09 18.36 -4.52
N SER A 20 2.18 17.60 -4.31
CA SER A 20 2.52 16.48 -5.17
C SER A 20 1.51 15.34 -5.05
N TYR A 21 1.01 15.07 -3.84
CA TYR A 21 -0.05 14.08 -3.62
C TYR A 21 -1.37 14.47 -4.27
N ILE A 22 -1.82 15.72 -4.11
CA ILE A 22 -3.07 16.21 -4.72
C ILE A 22 -3.00 16.10 -6.24
N PHE A 23 -1.89 16.52 -6.84
CA PHE A 23 -1.69 16.38 -8.28
C PHE A 23 -1.76 14.91 -8.71
N THR A 24 -1.04 14.00 -8.03
CA THR A 24 -1.08 12.57 -8.36
C THR A 24 -2.48 11.99 -8.21
N MET A 25 -3.24 12.42 -7.20
CA MET A 25 -4.62 11.99 -6.97
C MET A 25 -5.58 12.47 -8.07
N ILE A 26 -5.36 13.68 -8.61
CA ILE A 26 -6.14 14.18 -9.76
C ILE A 26 -5.84 13.33 -10.99
N VAL A 27 -4.57 13.02 -11.26
CA VAL A 27 -4.18 12.16 -12.39
C VAL A 27 -4.78 10.77 -12.24
N SER A 28 -4.77 10.19 -11.04
CA SER A 28 -5.38 8.87 -10.79
C SER A 28 -6.90 8.90 -10.92
N PHE A 29 -7.54 10.01 -10.56
CA PHE A 29 -8.97 10.18 -10.75
C PHE A 29 -9.34 10.15 -12.25
N VAL A 30 -8.55 10.82 -13.09
CA VAL A 30 -8.76 10.78 -14.56
C VAL A 30 -8.55 9.37 -15.12
N SER A 31 -7.54 8.63 -14.65
CA SER A 31 -7.36 7.24 -15.10
C SER A 31 -8.52 6.34 -14.68
N ILE A 32 -9.07 6.52 -13.48
CA ILE A 32 -10.25 5.76 -13.01
C ILE A 32 -11.48 6.06 -13.88
N ILE A 33 -11.69 7.31 -14.29
CA ILE A 33 -12.81 7.64 -15.19
C ILE A 33 -12.66 6.91 -16.52
N ILE A 34 -11.45 6.89 -17.10
CA ILE A 34 -11.19 6.21 -18.37
C ILE A 34 -11.39 4.70 -18.24
N SER A 35 -10.86 4.08 -17.18
CA SER A 35 -10.96 2.63 -16.94
C SER A 35 -12.42 2.18 -16.82
N VAL A 36 -13.24 3.04 -16.24
CA VAL A 36 -14.67 2.82 -16.06
C VAL A 36 -15.48 3.04 -17.34
N ILE A 37 -15.00 3.89 -18.27
CA ILE A 37 -15.63 4.10 -19.59
C ILE A 37 -15.36 2.93 -20.54
N LEU A 38 -14.21 2.25 -20.43
CA LEU A 38 -13.85 1.14 -21.32
C LEU A 38 -14.92 0.04 -21.44
N PRO A 39 -15.53 -0.48 -20.34
CA PRO A 39 -16.66 -1.41 -20.43
C PRO A 39 -17.87 -0.88 -21.22
N LEU A 40 -18.16 0.42 -21.13
CA LEU A 40 -19.25 1.06 -21.88
C LEU A 40 -18.91 1.16 -23.37
N THR A 41 -17.65 1.42 -23.69
CA THR A 41 -17.16 1.37 -25.08
C THR A 41 -17.29 -0.06 -25.63
N MET A 42 -16.93 -1.07 -24.83
CA MET A 42 -17.07 -2.47 -25.20
C MET A 42 -18.53 -2.87 -25.45
N GLN A 43 -19.46 -2.40 -24.62
CA GLN A 43 -20.88 -2.58 -24.85
C GLN A 43 -21.32 -2.02 -26.22
N ASN A 44 -20.88 -0.80 -26.56
CA ASN A 44 -21.23 -0.19 -27.85
C ASN A 44 -20.60 -0.92 -29.05
N ILE A 45 -19.40 -1.49 -28.90
CA ILE A 45 -18.76 -2.34 -29.92
C ILE A 45 -19.65 -3.54 -30.22
N ILE A 46 -20.14 -4.22 -29.19
CA ILE A 46 -21.01 -5.38 -29.34
C ILE A 46 -22.36 -4.97 -29.92
N ASP A 47 -23.05 -4.02 -29.27
CA ASP A 47 -24.45 -3.70 -29.56
C ASP A 47 -24.64 -2.97 -30.90
N LYS A 48 -23.74 -2.02 -31.22
CA LYS A 48 -23.87 -1.17 -32.42
C LYS A 48 -22.90 -1.54 -33.53
N GLY A 49 -21.78 -2.17 -33.20
CA GLY A 49 -20.82 -2.65 -34.20
C GLY A 49 -21.20 -4.04 -34.70
N ILE A 50 -21.10 -5.03 -33.81
CA ILE A 50 -21.24 -6.45 -34.17
C ILE A 50 -22.69 -6.82 -34.48
N LEU A 51 -23.63 -6.55 -33.56
CA LEU A 51 -25.03 -6.97 -33.73
C LEU A 51 -25.72 -6.27 -34.92
N GLN A 52 -25.42 -4.99 -35.14
CA GLN A 52 -25.96 -4.22 -36.28
C GLN A 52 -25.13 -4.38 -37.56
N LYS A 53 -24.05 -5.17 -37.54
CA LYS A 53 -23.12 -5.40 -38.66
C LYS A 53 -22.58 -4.10 -39.29
N ASN A 54 -22.42 -3.04 -38.50
CA ASN A 54 -21.95 -1.75 -38.97
C ASN A 54 -20.43 -1.61 -38.78
N LEU A 55 -19.68 -1.86 -39.85
CA LEU A 55 -18.22 -1.82 -39.85
C LEU A 55 -17.64 -0.44 -39.54
N ASN A 56 -18.29 0.65 -39.97
CA ASN A 56 -17.81 2.00 -39.69
C ASN A 56 -17.91 2.32 -38.20
N ILE A 57 -19.05 2.00 -37.58
CA ILE A 57 -19.26 2.18 -36.14
C ILE A 57 -18.32 1.28 -35.34
N LEU A 58 -18.14 0.03 -35.78
CA LEU A 58 -17.22 -0.92 -35.16
C LEU A 58 -15.79 -0.37 -35.15
N MET A 59 -15.25 0.03 -36.31
CA MET A 59 -13.90 0.57 -36.42
C MET A 59 -13.69 1.83 -35.58
N PHE A 60 -14.70 2.70 -35.50
CA PHE A 60 -14.65 3.90 -34.68
C PHE A 60 -14.53 3.57 -33.19
N TYR A 61 -15.41 2.73 -32.64
CA TYR A 61 -15.36 2.40 -31.22
C TYR A 61 -14.15 1.53 -30.84
N VAL A 62 -13.70 0.64 -31.73
CA VAL A 62 -12.45 -0.12 -31.54
C VAL A 62 -11.26 0.84 -31.48
N SER A 63 -11.15 1.78 -32.43
CA SER A 63 -10.06 2.77 -32.43
C SER A 63 -10.05 3.61 -31.16
N ILE A 64 -11.22 4.09 -30.71
CA ILE A 64 -11.36 4.81 -29.46
C ILE A 64 -10.95 3.95 -28.25
N SER A 65 -11.35 2.67 -28.21
CA SER A 65 -11.00 1.78 -27.10
C SER A 65 -9.49 1.58 -26.97
N VAL A 66 -8.79 1.45 -28.10
CA VAL A 66 -7.32 1.34 -28.13
C VAL A 66 -6.68 2.62 -27.60
N ILE A 67 -7.12 3.78 -28.09
CA ILE A 67 -6.60 5.08 -27.63
C ILE A 67 -6.85 5.28 -26.13
N LEU A 68 -8.06 4.98 -25.64
CA LEU A 68 -8.40 5.09 -24.23
C LEU A 68 -7.59 4.13 -23.37
N THR A 69 -7.38 2.89 -23.82
CA THR A 69 -6.58 1.90 -23.08
C THR A 69 -5.12 2.34 -22.97
N VAL A 70 -4.52 2.81 -24.06
CA VAL A 70 -3.13 3.34 -24.05
C VAL A 70 -3.04 4.54 -23.12
N LEU A 71 -3.98 5.48 -23.22
CA LEU A 71 -4.02 6.67 -22.37
C LEU A 71 -4.17 6.30 -20.88
N GLU A 72 -5.06 5.38 -20.55
CA GLU A 72 -5.24 4.88 -19.19
C GLU A 72 -3.94 4.30 -18.64
N ASN A 73 -3.30 3.39 -19.38
CA ASN A 73 -2.05 2.76 -18.96
C ASN A 73 -0.93 3.78 -18.74
N LEU A 74 -0.84 4.81 -19.60
CA LEU A 74 0.11 5.90 -19.42
C LEU A 74 -0.17 6.70 -18.13
N LEU A 75 -1.43 7.03 -17.84
CA LEU A 75 -1.79 7.75 -16.62
C LEU A 75 -1.56 6.92 -15.36
N VAL A 76 -1.85 5.61 -15.40
CA VAL A 76 -1.55 4.67 -14.31
C VAL A 76 -0.04 4.59 -14.08
N TYR A 77 0.75 4.47 -15.15
CA TYR A 77 2.21 4.46 -15.05
C TYR A 77 2.77 5.75 -14.43
N ILE A 78 2.26 6.93 -14.87
CA ILE A 78 2.63 8.23 -14.30
C ILE A 78 2.26 8.28 -12.81
N THR A 79 1.06 7.84 -12.46
CA THR A 79 0.55 7.81 -11.09
C THR A 79 1.45 6.96 -10.18
N ASN A 80 1.73 5.72 -10.59
CA ASN A 80 2.56 4.77 -9.84
C ASN A 80 3.99 5.29 -9.67
N THR A 81 4.57 5.83 -10.75
CA THR A 81 5.92 6.42 -10.70
C THR A 81 5.97 7.63 -9.77
N ARG A 82 4.93 8.47 -9.77
CA ARG A 82 4.85 9.61 -8.85
C ARG A 82 4.68 9.17 -7.40
N TYR A 83 3.85 8.17 -7.12
CA TYR A 83 3.72 7.62 -5.76
C TYR A 83 5.07 7.07 -5.27
N ALA A 84 5.76 6.27 -6.08
CA ALA A 84 7.09 5.77 -5.75
C ALA A 84 8.10 6.91 -5.48
N LYS A 85 8.10 7.97 -6.30
CA LYS A 85 8.95 9.15 -6.08
C LYS A 85 8.65 9.86 -4.76
N ILE A 86 7.36 10.07 -4.44
CA ILE A 86 6.96 10.71 -3.18
C ILE A 86 7.38 9.85 -1.99
N ARG A 87 7.19 8.53 -2.08
CA ARG A 87 7.62 7.56 -1.06
C ARG A 87 9.11 7.64 -0.80
N MET A 88 9.94 7.56 -1.85
CA MET A 88 11.39 7.62 -1.70
C MET A 88 11.86 8.96 -1.12
N LYS A 89 11.24 10.06 -1.53
CA LYS A 89 11.54 11.38 -0.97
C LYS A 89 11.19 11.48 0.51
N TYR A 90 10.07 10.90 0.92
CA TYR A 90 9.69 10.82 2.33
C TYR A 90 10.70 10.00 3.14
N ILE A 91 11.11 8.82 2.64
CA ILE A 91 12.11 7.97 3.29
C ILE A 91 13.43 8.72 3.46
N TYR A 92 13.90 9.39 2.40
CA TYR A 92 15.13 10.16 2.43
C TYR A 92 15.08 11.28 3.48
N ASP A 93 14.05 12.14 3.43
CA ASP A 93 13.91 13.27 4.35
C ASP A 93 13.75 12.79 5.81
N ALA A 94 13.10 11.64 6.03
CA ALA A 94 12.93 11.06 7.36
C ALA A 94 14.26 10.49 7.92
N LYS A 95 15.02 9.76 7.09
CA LYS A 95 16.35 9.26 7.46
C LYS A 95 17.32 10.39 7.73
N GLU A 96 17.33 11.42 6.89
CA GLU A 96 18.17 12.60 7.07
C GLU A 96 17.86 13.32 8.40
N GLN A 97 16.58 13.51 8.74
CA GLN A 97 16.18 14.11 10.01
C GLN A 97 16.57 13.25 11.22
N ALA A 98 16.45 11.92 11.13
CA ALA A 98 16.85 11.01 12.19
C ALA A 98 18.36 11.08 12.46
N LEU A 99 19.17 11.06 11.39
CA LEU A 99 20.62 11.16 11.48
C LEU A 99 21.08 12.53 11.98
N LYS A 100 20.48 13.63 11.51
CA LYS A 100 20.79 14.98 12.01
C LYS A 100 20.50 15.12 13.51
N LYS A 101 19.40 14.55 13.98
CA LYS A 101 19.09 14.54 15.42
C LYS A 101 20.12 13.73 16.20
N LEU A 102 20.52 12.57 15.69
CA LEU A 102 21.56 11.75 16.31
C LEU A 102 22.88 12.52 16.45
N SER A 103 23.29 13.26 15.42
CA SER A 103 24.55 14.05 15.45
C SER A 103 24.55 15.22 16.43
N LEU A 104 23.38 15.63 16.93
CA LEU A 104 23.23 16.75 17.88
C LEU A 104 23.12 16.29 19.34
N LEU A 105 23.17 14.98 19.61
CA LEU A 105 23.06 14.44 20.96
C LEU A 105 24.39 14.52 21.69
N ASN A 106 24.32 14.83 22.98
CA ASN A 106 25.49 14.84 23.86
C ASN A 106 25.91 13.39 24.22
N GLY A 107 27.17 13.19 24.61
CA GLY A 107 27.74 11.87 24.88
C GLY A 107 26.93 11.02 25.87
N GLU A 108 26.39 11.61 26.93
CA GLU A 108 25.54 10.92 27.92
C GLU A 108 24.21 10.43 27.32
N GLN A 109 23.59 11.20 26.43
CA GLN A 109 22.35 10.83 25.76
C GLN A 109 22.57 9.76 24.69
N CYS A 110 23.78 9.68 24.13
CA CYS A 110 24.14 8.67 23.14
C CYS A 110 24.31 7.28 23.79
N LEU A 111 24.79 7.23 25.04
CA LEU A 111 24.95 6.00 25.82
C LEU A 111 23.60 5.36 26.20
N GLU A 112 22.53 6.15 26.33
CA GLU A 112 21.18 5.64 26.58
C GLU A 112 20.50 5.03 25.33
N ILE A 113 21.00 5.35 24.13
CA ILE A 113 20.39 4.88 22.88
C ILE A 113 20.94 3.52 22.51
N ASN A 114 20.08 2.50 22.57
CA ASN A 114 20.38 1.19 22.01
C ASN A 114 20.58 1.29 20.48
N SER A 115 21.80 1.02 20.03
CA SER A 115 22.23 1.08 18.62
C SER A 115 21.40 0.17 17.71
N ALA A 116 21.00 -1.02 18.18
CA ALA A 116 20.14 -1.93 17.44
C ALA A 116 18.71 -1.37 17.29
N LYS A 117 18.19 -0.67 18.32
CA LYS A 117 16.88 0.01 18.22
C LYS A 117 16.92 1.16 17.22
N LEU A 118 17.99 1.95 17.22
CA LEU A 118 18.20 3.02 16.25
C LEU A 118 18.29 2.48 14.82
N MET A 119 19.03 1.39 14.61
CA MET A 119 19.14 0.74 13.31
C MET A 119 17.79 0.25 12.81
N ASN A 120 16.98 -0.37 13.68
CA ASN A 120 15.61 -0.77 13.35
C ASN A 120 14.73 0.43 12.95
N ILE A 121 14.86 1.58 13.62
CA ILE A 121 14.11 2.79 13.24
C ILE A 121 14.51 3.26 11.84
N ILE A 122 15.81 3.32 11.55
CA ILE A 122 16.35 3.81 10.27
C ILE A 122 16.02 2.86 9.12
N GLU A 123 16.16 1.55 9.34
CA GLU A 123 16.03 0.55 8.26
C GLU A 123 14.61 0.04 8.08
N LYS A 124 13.82 -0.04 9.15
CA LYS A 124 12.52 -0.71 9.13
C LYS A 124 11.37 0.25 9.37
N ASP A 125 11.34 0.94 10.52
CA ASP A 125 10.15 1.69 10.92
C ASP A 125 9.84 2.85 9.96
N ILE A 126 10.86 3.60 9.51
CA ILE A 126 10.68 4.67 8.52
C ILE A 126 10.11 4.14 7.20
N ASN A 127 10.57 2.98 6.75
CA ASN A 127 10.11 2.35 5.52
C ASN A 127 8.67 1.85 5.67
N GLU A 128 8.34 1.15 6.75
CA GLU A 128 6.97 0.68 7.02
C GLU A 128 5.97 1.85 7.10
N ILE A 129 6.37 2.96 7.72
CA ILE A 129 5.59 4.19 7.78
C ILE A 129 5.37 4.78 6.38
N ALA A 130 6.43 4.86 5.58
CA ALA A 130 6.36 5.38 4.21
C ALA A 130 5.43 4.56 3.32
N ASP A 131 5.51 3.22 3.42
CA ASP A 131 4.66 2.26 2.70
C ASP A 131 3.19 2.41 3.09
N GLY A 132 2.92 2.50 4.39
CA GLY A 132 1.57 2.70 4.91
C GLY A 132 0.97 4.01 4.42
N LEU A 133 1.74 5.09 4.46
CA LEU A 133 1.28 6.43 4.10
C LEU A 133 1.07 6.62 2.60
N THR A 134 2.05 6.21 1.79
CA THR A 134 2.10 6.63 0.38
C THR A 134 1.44 5.62 -0.55
N ASP A 135 1.64 4.34 -0.30
CA ASP A 135 1.13 3.31 -1.20
C ASP A 135 -0.23 2.83 -0.69
N ARG A 136 -0.30 2.33 0.55
CA ARG A 136 -1.52 1.62 1.01
C ARG A 136 -2.73 2.53 1.19
N ILE A 137 -2.58 3.66 1.87
CA ILE A 137 -3.71 4.57 2.13
C ILE A 137 -4.24 5.18 0.82
N PHE A 138 -3.37 5.61 -0.09
CA PHE A 138 -3.80 6.23 -1.34
C PHE A 138 -4.39 5.21 -2.32
N LEU A 139 -3.81 4.01 -2.41
CA LEU A 139 -4.42 2.90 -3.16
C LEU A 139 -5.82 2.59 -2.63
N PHE A 140 -5.97 2.48 -1.31
CA PHE A 140 -7.28 2.24 -0.69
C PHE A 140 -8.31 3.32 -1.04
N VAL A 141 -7.91 4.60 -1.04
CA VAL A 141 -8.79 5.70 -1.45
C VAL A 141 -9.16 5.59 -2.93
N ASN A 142 -8.20 5.29 -3.80
CA ASN A 142 -8.45 5.07 -5.23
C ASN A 142 -9.40 3.88 -5.48
N ASP A 143 -9.24 2.79 -4.73
CA ASP A 143 -10.09 1.60 -4.83
C ASP A 143 -11.53 1.91 -4.42
N ILE A 144 -11.75 2.71 -3.35
CA ILE A 144 -13.09 3.15 -2.95
C ILE A 144 -13.73 4.00 -4.05
N ILE A 145 -12.98 4.94 -4.63
CA ILE A 145 -13.48 5.80 -5.70
C ILE A 145 -13.86 4.94 -6.90
N SER A 146 -12.96 4.07 -7.36
CA SER A 146 -13.17 3.15 -8.48
C SER A 146 -14.40 2.27 -8.26
N ALA A 147 -14.49 1.61 -7.09
CA ALA A 147 -15.62 0.78 -6.72
C ALA A 147 -16.95 1.56 -6.75
N SER A 148 -16.95 2.80 -6.27
CA SER A 148 -18.14 3.66 -6.28
C SER A 148 -18.62 3.96 -7.70
N PHE A 149 -17.70 4.29 -8.62
CA PHE A 149 -18.03 4.50 -10.02
C PHE A 149 -18.55 3.23 -10.70
N SER A 150 -17.88 2.09 -10.49
CA SER A 150 -18.32 0.80 -11.02
C SER A 150 -19.72 0.43 -10.53
N PHE A 151 -20.02 0.66 -9.25
CA PHE A 151 -21.35 0.45 -8.67
C PHE A 151 -22.43 1.25 -9.40
N VAL A 152 -22.20 2.55 -9.58
CA VAL A 152 -23.17 3.45 -10.25
C VAL A 152 -23.44 3.01 -11.69
N ILE A 153 -22.41 2.57 -12.41
CA ILE A 153 -22.57 2.12 -13.81
C ILE A 153 -23.26 0.75 -13.90
N LEU A 154 -22.88 -0.20 -13.05
CA LEU A 154 -23.55 -1.51 -13.01
C LEU A 154 -25.05 -1.36 -12.70
N LEU A 155 -25.39 -0.49 -11.76
CA LEU A 155 -26.78 -0.16 -11.43
C LEU A 155 -27.53 0.40 -12.65
N LYS A 156 -26.88 1.29 -13.43
CA LYS A 156 -27.47 1.89 -14.64
C LYS A 156 -27.63 0.89 -15.78
N ILE A 157 -26.71 -0.07 -15.95
CA ILE A 157 -26.78 -1.06 -17.03
C ILE A 157 -27.91 -2.06 -16.76
N ASN A 158 -27.90 -2.73 -15.60
CA ASN A 158 -28.94 -3.71 -15.26
C ASN A 158 -28.98 -4.00 -13.75
N TYR A 159 -30.07 -3.59 -13.09
CA TYR A 159 -30.25 -3.80 -11.65
C TYR A 159 -30.29 -5.28 -11.23
N LYS A 160 -30.71 -6.20 -12.11
CA LYS A 160 -30.75 -7.65 -11.81
C LYS A 160 -29.35 -8.24 -11.75
N ILE A 161 -28.52 -7.92 -12.75
CA ILE A 161 -27.11 -8.35 -12.78
C ILE A 161 -26.36 -7.74 -11.61
N PHE A 162 -26.60 -6.47 -11.31
CA PHE A 162 -26.04 -5.79 -10.14
C PHE A 162 -26.36 -6.52 -8.82
N ALA A 163 -27.62 -6.91 -8.60
CA ALA A 163 -28.02 -7.65 -7.40
C ALA A 163 -27.29 -9.00 -7.27
N ILE A 164 -27.09 -9.72 -8.39
CA ILE A 164 -26.34 -10.97 -8.40
C ILE A 164 -24.87 -10.73 -8.01
N ILE A 165 -24.22 -9.72 -8.61
CA ILE A 165 -22.83 -9.36 -8.28
C ILE A 165 -22.71 -9.00 -6.80
N LEU A 166 -23.66 -8.26 -6.24
CA LEU A 166 -23.69 -7.92 -4.82
C LEU A 166 -23.77 -9.16 -3.91
N LEU A 167 -24.61 -10.13 -4.26
CA LEU A 167 -24.70 -11.39 -3.52
C LEU A 167 -23.37 -12.15 -3.55
N ILE A 168 -22.74 -12.23 -4.72
CA ILE A 168 -21.42 -12.87 -4.88
C ILE A 168 -20.37 -12.13 -4.05
N GLN A 169 -20.34 -10.79 -4.10
CA GLN A 169 -19.40 -9.97 -3.34
C GLN A 169 -19.58 -10.15 -1.83
N GLY A 170 -20.82 -10.22 -1.35
CA GLY A 170 -21.15 -10.49 0.05
C GLY A 170 -20.70 -11.89 0.50
N PHE A 171 -20.89 -12.89 -0.35
CA PHE A 171 -20.42 -14.25 -0.10
C PHE A 171 -18.88 -14.32 -0.01
N ILE A 172 -18.17 -13.69 -0.96
CA ILE A 172 -16.71 -13.57 -0.95
C ILE A 172 -16.22 -12.87 0.32
N PHE A 173 -16.86 -11.78 0.72
CA PHE A 173 -16.52 -11.06 1.95
C PHE A 173 -16.63 -11.96 3.18
N PHE A 174 -17.70 -12.76 3.28
CA PHE A 174 -17.90 -13.69 4.40
C PHE A 174 -16.81 -14.77 4.46
N ILE A 175 -16.46 -15.37 3.32
CA ILE A 175 -15.36 -16.35 3.23
C ILE A 175 -14.04 -15.70 3.65
N ASN A 176 -13.72 -14.54 3.07
CA ASN A 176 -12.49 -13.82 3.39
C ASN A 176 -12.39 -13.47 4.88
N LYS A 177 -13.50 -13.10 5.52
CA LYS A 177 -13.55 -12.84 6.96
C LYS A 177 -13.17 -14.09 7.77
N LYS A 178 -13.71 -15.27 7.42
CA LYS A 178 -13.38 -16.53 8.11
C LYS A 178 -11.91 -16.91 7.91
N ILE A 179 -11.42 -16.84 6.69
CA ILE A 179 -10.01 -17.15 6.37
C ILE A 179 -9.10 -16.17 7.10
N GLY A 180 -9.42 -14.87 7.09
CA GLY A 180 -8.62 -13.83 7.73
C GLY A 180 -8.46 -14.01 9.23
N LEU A 181 -9.51 -14.48 9.94
CA LEU A 181 -9.41 -14.83 11.36
C LEU A 181 -8.43 -15.98 11.59
N LYS A 182 -8.53 -17.05 10.78
CA LYS A 182 -7.61 -18.21 10.88
C LYS A 182 -6.16 -17.82 10.59
N VAL A 183 -5.94 -17.01 9.54
CA VAL A 183 -4.61 -16.49 9.19
C VAL A 183 -4.05 -15.64 10.34
N LYS A 184 -4.87 -14.82 10.99
CA LYS A 184 -4.45 -14.01 12.14
C LYS A 184 -3.98 -14.89 13.30
N ASP A 185 -4.74 -15.93 13.64
CA ASP A 185 -4.40 -16.83 14.75
C ASP A 185 -3.10 -17.59 14.49
N VAL A 186 -2.93 -18.13 13.27
CA VAL A 186 -1.69 -18.82 12.87
C VAL A 186 -0.51 -17.84 12.89
N THR A 187 -0.68 -16.63 12.38
CA THR A 187 0.36 -15.60 12.38
C THR A 187 0.76 -15.20 13.80
N GLN A 188 -0.20 -15.13 14.73
CA GLN A 188 0.09 -14.82 16.14
C GLN A 188 0.87 -15.94 16.82
N LYS A 189 0.52 -17.21 16.56
CA LYS A 189 1.29 -18.36 17.07
C LYS A 189 2.72 -18.36 16.53
N TYR A 190 2.87 -18.21 15.21
CA TYR A 190 4.18 -18.15 14.56
C TYR A 190 5.06 -17.01 15.09
N ARG A 191 4.48 -15.82 15.33
CA ARG A 191 5.20 -14.69 15.95
C ARG A 191 5.71 -15.04 17.35
N LYS A 192 4.89 -15.66 18.20
CA LYS A 192 5.31 -16.09 19.54
C LYS A 192 6.46 -17.09 19.50
N GLU A 193 6.40 -18.07 18.60
CA GLU A 193 7.47 -19.06 18.42
C GLU A 193 8.77 -18.40 17.97
N MET A 194 8.71 -17.47 17.02
CA MET A 194 9.88 -16.68 16.61
C MET A 194 10.45 -15.84 17.75
N ASP A 195 9.61 -15.23 18.58
CA ASP A 195 10.07 -14.41 19.71
C ASP A 195 10.80 -15.28 20.76
N ILE A 196 10.30 -16.49 21.03
CA ILE A 196 10.96 -17.46 21.91
C ILE A 196 12.32 -17.89 21.33
N GLN A 197 12.39 -18.22 20.04
CA GLN A 197 13.67 -18.58 19.40
C GLN A 197 14.68 -17.44 19.46
N LYS A 198 14.25 -16.20 19.21
CA LYS A 198 15.12 -15.03 19.29
C LYS A 198 15.66 -14.79 20.70
N ALA A 199 14.83 -14.99 21.73
CA ALA A 199 15.26 -14.89 23.11
C ALA A 199 16.31 -15.97 23.44
N GLY A 200 16.07 -17.23 23.06
CA GLY A 200 17.03 -18.31 23.28
C GLY A 200 18.39 -18.07 22.61
N LEU A 201 18.38 -17.58 21.36
CA LEU A 201 19.61 -17.20 20.66
C LEU A 201 20.33 -16.02 21.32
N GLN A 202 19.60 -15.05 21.87
CA GLN A 202 20.20 -13.95 22.63
C GLN A 202 20.87 -14.45 23.91
N ASP A 203 20.22 -15.36 24.64
CA ASP A 203 20.78 -15.97 25.84
C ASP A 203 22.05 -16.79 25.52
N GLU A 204 22.06 -17.56 24.43
CA GLU A 204 23.26 -18.28 23.96
C GLU A 204 24.41 -17.34 23.61
N VAL A 205 24.14 -16.24 22.88
CA VAL A 205 25.16 -15.23 22.55
C VAL A 205 25.73 -14.58 23.80
N LEU A 206 24.89 -14.24 24.79
CA LEU A 206 25.33 -13.69 26.07
C LEU A 206 26.19 -14.69 26.85
N ASN A 207 25.82 -15.97 26.84
CA ASN A 207 26.60 -17.03 27.47
C ASN A 207 27.98 -17.20 26.80
N LEU A 208 28.04 -17.14 25.46
CA LEU A 208 29.30 -17.17 24.72
C LEU A 208 30.18 -15.95 25.04
N GLU A 209 29.59 -14.75 25.11
CA GLU A 209 30.30 -13.54 25.51
C GLU A 209 30.91 -13.67 26.91
N TYR A 210 30.15 -14.21 27.86
CA TYR A 210 30.62 -14.47 29.22
C TYR A 210 31.78 -15.49 29.25
N LEU A 211 31.70 -16.58 28.47
CA LEU A 211 32.76 -17.59 28.38
C LEU A 211 34.05 -17.03 27.76
N ILE A 212 33.93 -16.13 26.78
CA ILE A 212 35.06 -15.42 26.18
C ILE A 212 35.70 -14.47 27.20
N GLN A 213 34.89 -13.67 27.91
CA GLN A 213 35.40 -12.71 28.90
C GLN A 213 36.09 -13.39 30.08
N THR A 214 35.64 -14.58 30.47
CA THR A 214 36.24 -15.37 31.55
C THR A 214 37.41 -16.25 31.11
N ASN A 215 37.78 -16.21 29.82
CA ASN A 215 38.86 -17.02 29.21
C ASN A 215 38.71 -18.54 29.45
N MET A 216 37.48 -19.01 29.67
CA MET A 216 37.14 -20.41 29.91
C MET A 216 36.90 -21.21 28.63
N MET A 217 37.02 -20.57 27.46
CA MET A 217 36.88 -21.20 26.15
C MET A 217 37.91 -22.32 25.88
N GLY A 218 39.00 -22.41 26.66
CA GLY A 218 39.99 -23.50 26.55
C GLY A 218 39.72 -24.74 27.42
N PHE A 219 38.63 -24.75 28.20
CA PHE A 219 38.26 -25.87 29.09
C PHE A 219 37.16 -26.79 28.51
N PHE A 220 36.73 -26.54 27.27
CA PHE A 220 35.85 -27.38 26.46
C PHE A 220 36.51 -27.69 25.12
#